data_AF-A0A560UFP4-F1
#
_entry.id   AF-A0A560UFP4-F1
#
_cell.length_a   1.000
_cell.length_b   1.000
_cell.length_c   1.000
_cell.angle_alpha   90.00
_cell.angle_beta   90.00
_cell.angle_gamma   90.00
#
_symmetry.space_group_name_H-M   'P 1'
#
loop_
_entity.id
_entity.type
_entity.pdbx_description
1 polymer ?
#
loop_
_entity_poly.entity_id
_entity_poly.type
_entity_poly.pdbx_seq_one_letter_code
_entity_poly.pdbx_strand_id
1 'polypeptide(L)'
;MEGGLPWPLVQSESHGFGRVVRKGLKYFYRTEGGLRTTADLLADFEQELPQTFRTLETRQLLAGIIEQLMFLATRYELRGKADPAQYLDEANPQWWRDFPLPLDEGNARRLISEWLRDASRRRAEREAERAEVGRFSCAHRLIERPGGWRIRSEVTIPREARLPVDPLVANTTRFELAFFEGDRLLARAGTAYGQQSDDQSALSVRFLRTQFSIDRAHSCDELTLRLLANGRLAHTVRFEQSALDEQELPLVFECRGDEWWFVASVSCSTTSGRVRVHIPERFNYSCEGALGVRENTDGTLWLEATDDLHLTSDTGDRYTIVLKSSQEQNGQPTLKGHVAHYESVPQVVYLGWPTLDASNVTEESRVHLQEFANRRPLTRANGGEQLGSIRYFAKNPLGEILLQRRFGVVPAGFAIQTFPASSSKPARLVLKNARPLDLQVIDSTIKSRVEVSDQDATITLEPLGDEPPSFLTLEARPHSGAAPIQFRLTYPYHGARLLGSDGAPITRRNFTLAELLGLRVALSTSAANGAEFCLQLELASRDGRCARHYFVRAGNTPVLLSLFSRPLKYPSTGLGRFPQMA
;
A
#
# COMPACT_ATOMS: atom_id res chain seq x y z
N MET A 1 11.53 -7.60 42.10
CA MET A 1 10.83 -8.89 41.91
C MET A 1 11.04 -9.29 40.47
N GLU A 2 11.84 -10.34 40.28
CA GLU A 2 12.25 -10.89 38.99
C GLU A 2 11.14 -11.76 38.42
N GLY A 3 10.42 -11.25 37.42
CA GLY A 3 9.44 -12.02 36.64
C GLY A 3 10.11 -12.73 35.47
N GLY A 4 10.97 -13.72 35.75
CA GLY A 4 11.55 -14.58 34.72
C GLY A 4 10.54 -15.62 34.25
N LEU A 5 10.50 -15.89 32.94
CA LEU A 5 9.63 -16.92 32.35
C LEU A 5 10.29 -18.31 32.57
N PRO A 6 9.65 -19.25 33.29
CA PRO A 6 10.26 -20.56 33.58
C PRO A 6 10.46 -21.40 32.31
N TRP A 7 11.68 -21.89 32.07
CA TRP A 7 12.00 -22.82 30.96
C TRP A 7 11.08 -24.05 30.85
N PRO A 8 10.63 -24.67 31.96
CA PRO A 8 9.68 -25.79 31.89
C PRO A 8 8.37 -25.43 31.17
N LEU A 9 7.91 -24.18 31.25
CA LEU A 9 6.70 -23.71 30.56
C LEU A 9 6.95 -23.49 29.06
N VAL A 10 8.14 -23.05 28.68
CA VAL A 10 8.56 -22.89 27.28
C VAL A 10 8.72 -24.24 26.58
N GLN A 11 9.23 -25.24 27.32
CA GLN A 11 9.45 -26.60 26.85
C GLN A 11 8.16 -27.41 26.67
N SER A 12 7.12 -27.08 27.43
CA SER A 12 5.85 -27.81 27.36
C SER A 12 5.10 -27.52 26.05
N GLU A 13 4.83 -28.57 25.27
CA GLU A 13 4.00 -28.47 24.05
C GLU A 13 2.55 -28.05 24.34
N SER A 14 2.08 -28.22 25.58
CA SER A 14 0.71 -27.90 25.98
C SER A 14 0.45 -26.41 26.19
N HIS A 15 1.49 -25.61 26.47
CA HIS A 15 1.35 -24.21 26.87
C HIS A 15 1.53 -23.19 25.73
N GLY A 16 1.63 -23.63 24.48
CA GLY A 16 1.59 -22.75 23.31
C GLY A 16 2.86 -21.93 23.02
N PHE A 17 3.78 -21.77 23.97
CA PHE A 17 5.03 -21.02 23.80
C PHE A 17 5.88 -21.49 22.62
N GLY A 18 6.15 -22.80 22.52
CA GLY A 18 6.88 -23.35 21.38
C GLY A 18 6.19 -23.12 20.03
N ARG A 19 4.85 -23.06 20.03
CA ARG A 19 4.03 -22.74 18.85
C ARG A 19 4.24 -21.29 18.43
N VAL A 20 4.19 -20.35 19.39
CA VAL A 20 4.45 -18.92 19.17
C VAL A 20 5.87 -18.67 18.68
N VAL A 21 6.89 -19.35 19.23
CA VAL A 21 8.27 -19.24 18.75
C VAL A 21 8.40 -19.75 17.30
N ARG A 22 7.85 -20.93 16.99
CA ARG A 22 7.86 -21.46 15.61
C ARG A 22 7.13 -20.53 14.63
N LYS A 23 6.02 -19.90 15.03
CA LYS A 23 5.32 -18.89 14.22
C LYS A 23 6.16 -17.62 14.05
N GLY A 24 6.79 -17.16 15.12
CA GLY A 24 7.74 -16.05 15.09
C GLY A 24 8.87 -16.29 14.10
N LEU A 25 9.49 -17.47 14.12
CA LEU A 25 10.51 -17.87 13.14
C LEU A 25 9.96 -17.96 11.71
N LYS A 26 8.77 -18.57 11.54
CA LYS A 26 8.08 -18.68 10.24
C LYS A 26 7.84 -17.31 9.59
N TYR A 27 7.50 -16.30 10.39
CA TYR A 27 7.06 -15.00 9.90
C TYR A 27 8.03 -13.85 10.15
N PHE A 28 9.22 -14.13 10.68
CA PHE A 28 10.23 -13.15 11.08
C PHE A 28 10.51 -12.11 9.99
N TYR A 29 10.65 -12.53 8.73
CA TYR A 29 10.98 -11.65 7.62
C TYR A 29 9.92 -10.59 7.29
N ARG A 30 8.69 -10.68 7.84
CA ARG A 30 7.69 -9.60 7.75
C ARG A 30 8.12 -8.33 8.50
N THR A 31 9.06 -8.45 9.44
CA THR A 31 9.65 -7.32 10.17
C THR A 31 10.79 -6.65 9.41
N GLU A 32 11.31 -7.26 8.33
CA GLU A 32 12.45 -6.74 7.55
C GLU A 32 12.17 -5.35 6.95
N GLY A 33 10.90 -5.06 6.65
CA GLY A 33 10.45 -3.74 6.21
C GLY A 33 10.70 -2.64 7.24
N GLY A 34 11.00 -3.00 8.50
CA GLY A 34 11.24 -2.10 9.63
C GLY A 34 10.02 -1.28 10.03
N LEU A 35 8.82 -1.72 9.63
CA LEU A 35 7.54 -1.12 10.02
C LEU A 35 7.00 -1.69 11.33
N ARG A 36 7.48 -2.86 11.73
CA ARG A 36 7.06 -3.60 12.90
C ARG A 36 8.26 -4.29 13.53
N THR A 37 8.26 -4.37 14.84
CA THR A 37 9.24 -5.17 15.60
C THR A 37 8.80 -6.63 15.63
N THR A 38 9.71 -7.53 16.02
CA THR A 38 9.35 -8.93 16.27
C THR A 38 8.31 -9.05 17.39
N ALA A 39 8.38 -8.20 18.42
CA ALA A 39 7.37 -8.18 19.49
C ALA A 39 5.98 -7.77 18.98
N ASP A 40 5.91 -6.84 18.01
CA ASP A 40 4.65 -6.47 17.36
C ASP A 40 4.10 -7.62 16.54
N LEU A 41 4.96 -8.38 15.84
CA LEU A 41 4.58 -9.58 15.09
C LEU A 41 3.96 -10.63 16.01
N LEU A 42 4.57 -10.88 17.18
CA LEU A 42 4.08 -11.86 18.13
C LEU A 42 2.72 -11.52 18.74
N ALA A 43 2.32 -10.24 18.74
CA ALA A 43 0.97 -9.84 19.15
C ALA A 43 -0.13 -10.51 18.31
N ASP A 44 0.17 -10.87 17.04
CA ASP A 44 -0.81 -11.55 16.18
C ASP A 44 -1.09 -13.00 16.65
N PHE A 45 -0.26 -13.58 17.51
CA PHE A 45 -0.35 -14.96 18.00
C PHE A 45 -0.57 -15.05 19.52
N GLU A 46 -0.82 -13.92 20.19
CA GLU A 46 -0.91 -13.84 21.65
C GLU A 46 -2.06 -14.69 22.23
N GLN A 47 -3.10 -14.98 21.44
CA GLN A 47 -4.20 -15.85 21.85
C GLN A 47 -3.78 -17.31 22.06
N GLU A 48 -2.66 -17.74 21.48
CA GLU A 48 -2.10 -19.08 21.69
C GLU A 48 -1.38 -19.22 23.03
N LEU A 49 -1.06 -18.09 23.68
CA LEU A 49 -0.48 -18.08 25.01
C LEU A 49 -1.58 -18.21 26.09
N PRO A 50 -1.27 -18.82 27.25
CA PRO A 50 -2.16 -18.81 28.40
C PRO A 50 -2.43 -17.36 28.85
N GLN A 51 -3.65 -17.08 29.32
CA GLN A 51 -4.11 -15.73 29.64
C GLN A 51 -3.14 -14.94 30.54
N THR A 52 -2.55 -15.59 31.55
CA THR A 52 -1.59 -14.97 32.49
C THR A 52 -0.29 -14.48 31.83
N PHE A 53 0.07 -15.00 30.66
CA PHE A 53 1.30 -14.68 29.94
C PHE A 53 1.09 -13.80 28.70
N ARG A 54 -0.13 -13.26 28.53
CA ARG A 54 -0.46 -12.30 27.47
C ARG A 54 -0.03 -10.88 27.87
N THR A 55 1.26 -10.71 28.11
CA THR A 55 1.88 -9.45 28.57
C THR A 55 2.92 -8.95 27.58
N LEU A 56 3.19 -7.64 27.62
CA LEU A 56 4.20 -7.02 26.76
C LEU A 56 5.60 -7.58 27.05
N GLU A 57 5.93 -7.81 28.32
CA GLU A 57 7.22 -8.33 28.77
C GLU A 57 7.45 -9.74 28.21
N THR A 58 6.43 -10.60 28.25
CA THR A 58 6.49 -11.95 27.68
C THR A 58 6.71 -11.88 26.16
N ARG A 59 6.02 -10.97 25.47
CA ARG A 59 6.21 -10.78 24.02
C ARG A 59 7.63 -10.28 23.68
N GLN A 60 8.17 -9.34 24.46
CA GLN A 60 9.53 -8.84 24.27
C GLN A 60 10.58 -9.93 24.50
N LEU A 61 10.38 -10.75 25.53
CA LEU A 61 11.24 -11.89 25.82
C LEU A 61 11.27 -12.91 24.68
N LEU A 62 10.09 -13.33 24.20
CA LEU A 62 9.97 -14.27 23.09
C LEU A 62 10.55 -13.67 21.79
N ALA A 63 10.34 -12.38 21.56
CA ALA A 63 10.92 -11.67 20.43
C ALA A 63 12.45 -11.69 20.46
N GLY A 64 13.06 -11.43 21.62
CA GLY A 64 14.51 -11.52 21.79
C GLY A 64 15.07 -12.92 21.52
N ILE A 65 14.35 -13.97 21.92
CA ILE A 65 14.73 -15.37 21.59
C ILE A 65 14.73 -15.58 20.08
N ILE A 66 13.67 -15.17 19.38
CA ILE A 66 13.54 -15.32 17.92
C ILE A 66 14.62 -14.52 17.19
N GLU A 67 14.85 -13.28 17.59
CA GLU A 67 15.87 -12.41 17.01
C GLU A 67 17.27 -13.02 17.15
N GLN A 68 17.59 -13.58 18.31
CA GLN A 68 18.86 -14.25 18.53
C GLN A 68 19.00 -15.53 17.70
N LEU A 69 17.95 -16.35 17.61
CA LEU A 69 17.94 -17.55 16.77
C LEU A 69 18.16 -17.21 15.29
N MET A 70 17.48 -16.17 14.80
CA MET A 70 17.62 -15.72 13.42
C MET A 70 19.00 -15.11 13.17
N PHE A 71 19.52 -14.31 14.10
CA PHE A 71 20.89 -13.76 14.03
C PHE A 71 21.94 -14.87 13.88
N LEU A 72 21.87 -15.91 14.73
CA LEU A 72 22.78 -17.05 14.66
C LEU A 72 22.64 -17.82 13.34
N ALA A 73 21.40 -18.07 12.89
CA ALA A 73 21.15 -18.73 11.61
C ALA A 73 21.60 -17.91 10.39
N THR A 74 21.64 -16.57 10.50
CA THR A 74 22.18 -15.69 9.45
C THR A 74 23.70 -15.61 9.48
N ARG A 75 24.30 -15.54 10.67
CA ARG A 75 25.75 -15.36 10.84
C ARG A 75 26.55 -16.64 10.59
N TYR A 76 25.98 -17.80 10.91
CA TYR A 76 26.64 -19.09 10.86
C TYR A 76 25.96 -20.06 9.87
N GLU A 77 26.74 -20.92 9.22
CA GLU A 77 26.22 -21.95 8.30
C GLU A 77 25.75 -23.18 9.07
N LEU A 78 24.55 -23.08 9.65
CA LEU A 78 23.94 -24.15 10.44
C LEU A 78 23.25 -25.21 9.57
N ARG A 79 23.15 -24.99 8.25
CA ARG A 79 22.47 -25.89 7.32
C ARG A 79 23.21 -27.23 7.22
N GLY A 80 22.45 -28.33 7.33
CA GLY A 80 22.99 -29.69 7.22
C GLY A 80 23.81 -30.16 8.43
N LYS A 81 23.92 -29.35 9.49
CA LYS A 81 24.59 -29.75 10.74
C LYS A 81 23.65 -30.63 11.57
N ALA A 82 24.16 -31.78 12.01
CA ALA A 82 23.43 -32.72 12.85
C ALA A 82 23.12 -32.12 14.22
N ASP A 83 23.99 -31.30 14.81
CA ASP A 83 23.69 -30.52 16.01
C ASP A 83 24.18 -29.07 15.86
N PRO A 84 23.28 -28.12 15.57
CA PRO A 84 23.63 -26.70 15.44
C PRO A 84 24.23 -26.11 16.72
N ALA A 85 23.78 -26.52 17.90
CA ALA A 85 24.30 -25.98 19.16
C ALA A 85 25.75 -26.42 19.41
N GLN A 86 26.06 -27.69 19.14
CA GLN A 86 27.45 -28.18 19.25
C GLN A 86 28.39 -27.45 18.28
N TYR A 87 27.94 -27.22 17.04
CA TYR A 87 28.73 -26.45 16.07
C TYR A 87 28.95 -25.00 16.55
N LEU A 88 27.94 -24.37 17.16
CA LEU A 88 28.08 -23.04 17.73
C LEU A 88 29.00 -23.02 18.95
N ASP A 89 29.06 -24.07 19.76
CA ASP A 89 30.01 -24.18 20.87
C ASP A 89 31.47 -24.13 20.37
N GLU A 90 31.74 -24.68 19.19
CA GLU A 90 33.06 -24.60 18.54
C GLU A 90 33.31 -23.24 17.86
N ALA A 91 32.32 -22.71 17.15
CA ALA A 91 32.47 -21.48 16.35
C ALA A 91 32.36 -20.18 17.17
N ASN A 92 31.60 -20.19 18.27
CA ASN A 92 31.43 -19.07 19.20
C ASN A 92 31.09 -19.60 20.61
N PRO A 93 32.07 -19.95 21.45
CA PRO A 93 31.85 -20.60 22.75
C PRO A 93 30.94 -19.86 23.75
N GLN A 94 30.61 -18.59 23.50
CA GLN A 94 29.79 -17.74 24.36
C GLN A 94 28.44 -17.34 23.74
N TRP A 95 28.04 -17.95 22.62
CA TRP A 95 26.80 -17.64 21.89
C TRP A 95 25.52 -17.69 22.74
N TRP A 96 25.51 -18.52 23.77
CA TRP A 96 24.38 -18.72 24.69
C TRP A 96 24.18 -17.57 25.68
N ARG A 97 25.20 -16.73 25.93
CA ARG A 97 25.11 -15.59 26.87
C ARG A 97 24.22 -14.46 26.37
N ASP A 98 24.03 -14.39 25.06
CA ASP A 98 23.25 -13.35 24.39
C ASP A 98 21.76 -13.70 24.33
N PHE A 99 21.35 -14.88 24.83
CA PHE A 99 19.93 -15.21 24.97
C PHE A 99 19.32 -14.45 26.15
N PRO A 100 18.07 -13.98 26.02
CA PRO A 100 17.41 -13.25 27.10
C PRO A 100 16.94 -14.16 28.26
N LEU A 101 17.15 -15.48 28.16
CA LEU A 101 16.93 -16.46 29.23
C LEU A 101 18.20 -17.31 29.41
N PRO A 102 18.59 -17.66 30.65
CA PRO A 102 19.74 -18.52 30.92
C PRO A 102 19.49 -19.94 30.36
N LEU A 103 20.52 -20.58 29.79
CA LEU A 103 20.44 -21.87 29.08
C LEU A 103 21.07 -23.01 29.87
N ASP A 104 20.75 -23.10 31.16
CA ASP A 104 21.40 -23.94 32.18
C ASP A 104 20.84 -25.37 32.27
N GLU A 105 19.76 -25.70 31.56
CA GLU A 105 19.20 -27.05 31.49
C GLU A 105 19.57 -27.80 30.20
N GLY A 106 20.06 -29.05 30.31
CA GLY A 106 20.41 -29.89 29.15
C GLY A 106 19.27 -30.11 28.14
N ASN A 107 18.01 -29.99 28.56
CA ASN A 107 16.83 -30.07 27.69
C ASN A 107 16.60 -28.77 26.88
N ALA A 108 17.00 -27.61 27.40
CA ALA A 108 16.90 -26.33 26.69
C ALA A 108 17.80 -26.33 25.44
N ARG A 109 18.99 -26.96 25.51
CA ARG A 109 19.90 -27.11 24.36
C ARG A 109 19.27 -27.85 23.20
N ARG A 110 18.57 -28.97 23.47
CA ARG A 110 17.91 -29.75 22.41
C ARG A 110 16.82 -28.94 21.69
N LEU A 111 15.98 -28.25 22.46
CA LEU A 111 14.92 -27.41 21.91
C LEU A 111 15.48 -26.25 21.07
N ILE A 112 16.58 -25.63 21.52
CA ILE A 112 17.26 -24.57 20.78
C ILE A 112 17.88 -25.12 19.50
N SER A 113 18.50 -26.30 19.53
CA SER A 113 19.00 -26.96 18.32
C SER A 113 17.88 -27.19 17.30
N GLU A 114 16.68 -27.55 17.73
CA GLU A 114 15.50 -27.68 16.86
C GLU A 114 15.07 -26.32 16.28
N TRP A 115 14.96 -25.28 17.10
CA TRP A 115 14.62 -23.94 16.63
C TRP A 115 15.67 -23.32 15.71
N LEU A 116 16.97 -23.58 15.92
CA LEU A 116 18.04 -23.16 15.04
C LEU A 116 17.96 -23.85 13.66
N ARG A 117 17.57 -25.13 13.61
CA ARG A 117 17.29 -25.81 12.34
C ARG A 117 16.11 -25.17 11.63
N ASP A 118 15.04 -24.86 12.36
CA ASP A 118 13.87 -24.17 11.79
C ASP A 118 14.25 -22.78 11.26
N ALA A 119 14.98 -21.97 12.03
CA ALA A 119 15.49 -20.67 11.62
C ALA A 119 16.35 -20.76 10.34
N SER A 120 17.25 -21.76 10.28
CA SER A 120 18.11 -22.01 9.12
C SER A 120 17.32 -22.42 7.89
N ARG A 121 16.28 -23.24 8.05
CA ARG A 121 15.36 -23.62 6.98
C ARG A 121 14.60 -22.40 6.46
N ARG A 122 14.04 -21.57 7.36
CA ARG A 122 13.32 -20.33 6.99
C ARG A 122 14.22 -19.34 6.27
N ARG A 123 15.49 -19.24 6.67
CA ARG A 123 16.49 -18.46 5.94
C ARG A 123 16.72 -18.99 4.52
N ALA A 124 16.87 -20.29 4.34
CA ALA A 124 17.10 -20.88 3.03
C ALA A 124 15.88 -20.73 2.10
N GLU A 125 14.68 -20.98 2.61
CA GLU A 125 13.41 -20.71 1.90
C GLU A 125 13.36 -19.24 1.44
N ARG A 126 13.72 -18.31 2.33
CA ARG A 126 13.78 -16.88 2.01
C ARG A 126 14.83 -16.53 0.96
N GLU A 127 16.02 -17.11 1.01
CA GLU A 127 17.06 -16.90 0.00
C GLU A 127 16.61 -17.39 -1.38
N ALA A 128 15.88 -18.51 -1.45
CA ALA A 128 15.27 -19.01 -2.68
C ALA A 128 14.16 -18.08 -3.20
N GLU A 129 13.21 -17.67 -2.34
CA GLU A 129 12.15 -16.71 -2.71
C GLU A 129 12.73 -15.36 -3.21
N ARG A 130 13.81 -14.87 -2.58
CA ARG A 130 14.50 -13.64 -3.02
C ARG A 130 15.13 -13.78 -4.40
N ALA A 131 15.50 -14.98 -4.81
CA ALA A 131 16.06 -15.24 -6.13
C ALA A 131 14.97 -15.31 -7.22
N GLU A 132 13.75 -15.69 -6.87
CA GLU A 132 12.64 -15.83 -7.83
C GLU A 132 11.81 -14.55 -8.05
N VAL A 133 11.73 -13.62 -7.09
CA VAL A 133 10.77 -12.50 -7.17
C VAL A 133 11.34 -11.25 -7.83
N GLY A 134 10.94 -11.03 -9.10
CA GLY A 134 11.30 -9.85 -9.91
C GLY A 134 10.19 -8.83 -10.13
N ARG A 135 9.11 -8.81 -9.33
CA ARG A 135 7.95 -7.93 -9.56
C ARG A 135 7.40 -7.32 -8.29
N PHE A 136 6.75 -6.15 -8.45
CA PHE A 136 5.94 -5.55 -7.41
C PHE A 136 4.67 -6.39 -7.21
N SER A 137 4.38 -6.78 -5.98
CA SER A 137 3.16 -7.52 -5.65
C SER A 137 2.59 -7.09 -4.30
N CYS A 138 1.29 -7.26 -4.16
CA CYS A 138 0.56 -7.02 -2.92
C CYS A 138 -0.40 -8.18 -2.72
N ALA A 139 -0.36 -8.78 -1.55
CA ALA A 139 -1.34 -9.76 -1.12
C ALA A 139 -1.97 -9.28 0.19
N HIS A 140 -3.20 -9.72 0.48
CA HIS A 140 -3.94 -9.25 1.64
C HIS A 140 -4.25 -10.40 2.59
N ARG A 141 -4.17 -10.12 3.88
CA ARG A 141 -4.48 -11.04 4.96
C ARG A 141 -5.60 -10.49 5.81
N LEU A 142 -6.46 -11.39 6.24
CA LEU A 142 -7.46 -11.12 7.26
C LEU A 142 -6.85 -11.41 8.63
N ILE A 143 -6.79 -10.39 9.49
CA ILE A 143 -6.36 -10.53 10.88
C ILE A 143 -7.59 -10.39 11.77
N GLU A 144 -7.94 -11.47 12.48
CA GLU A 144 -9.01 -11.47 13.46
C GLU A 144 -8.60 -10.68 14.72
N ARG A 145 -9.56 -9.97 15.31
CA ARG A 145 -9.40 -9.29 16.60
C ARG A 145 -10.64 -9.47 17.46
N PRO A 146 -10.52 -9.36 18.80
CA PRO A 146 -11.69 -9.20 19.65
C PRO A 146 -12.52 -8.01 19.17
N GLY A 147 -13.76 -8.25 18.73
CA GLY A 147 -14.67 -7.21 18.24
C GLY A 147 -14.60 -6.88 16.75
N GLY A 148 -13.83 -7.62 15.93
CA GLY A 148 -13.85 -7.43 14.48
C GLY A 148 -12.68 -8.05 13.74
N TRP A 149 -12.32 -7.44 12.62
CA TRP A 149 -11.22 -7.88 11.77
C TRP A 149 -10.49 -6.65 11.22
N ARG A 150 -9.31 -6.89 10.65
CA ARG A 150 -8.58 -5.88 9.89
C ARG A 150 -7.88 -6.52 8.70
N ILE A 151 -7.65 -5.72 7.66
CA ILE A 151 -6.80 -6.13 6.55
C ILE A 151 -5.37 -5.71 6.81
N ARG A 152 -4.46 -6.62 6.49
CA ARG A 152 -3.04 -6.35 6.39
C ARG A 152 -2.54 -6.68 5.01
N SER A 153 -1.85 -5.75 4.38
CA SER A 153 -1.20 -5.97 3.09
C SER A 153 0.24 -6.43 3.28
N GLU A 154 0.58 -7.56 2.69
CA GLU A 154 1.94 -8.07 2.56
C GLU A 154 2.45 -7.68 1.16
N VAL A 155 3.35 -6.70 1.11
CA VAL A 155 3.88 -6.12 -0.13
C VAL A 155 5.28 -6.65 -0.39
N THR A 156 5.51 -7.11 -1.62
CA THR A 156 6.84 -7.45 -2.11
C THR A 156 7.27 -6.48 -3.22
N ILE A 157 8.50 -6.01 -3.13
CA ILE A 157 9.14 -5.06 -4.04
C ILE A 157 10.40 -5.73 -4.60
N PRO A 158 10.70 -5.64 -5.90
CA PRO A 158 11.93 -6.20 -6.46
C PRO A 158 13.17 -5.46 -5.92
N ARG A 159 14.34 -6.11 -5.92
CA ARG A 159 15.61 -5.44 -5.54
C ARG A 159 15.97 -4.31 -6.49
N GLU A 160 15.62 -4.45 -7.75
CA GLU A 160 15.87 -3.47 -8.80
C GLU A 160 14.65 -3.42 -9.73
N ALA A 161 14.25 -2.22 -10.13
CA ALA A 161 13.21 -2.03 -11.14
C ALA A 161 13.54 -0.83 -12.03
N ARG A 162 13.19 -0.94 -13.32
CA ARG A 162 13.23 0.20 -14.24
C ARG A 162 11.91 0.95 -14.14
N LEU A 163 11.98 2.22 -13.75
CA LEU A 163 10.81 3.07 -13.57
C LEU A 163 10.88 4.27 -14.52
N PRO A 164 9.75 4.65 -15.15
CA PRO A 164 9.66 5.88 -15.92
C PRO A 164 9.56 7.06 -14.94
N VAL A 165 10.71 7.64 -14.60
CA VAL A 165 10.81 8.81 -13.73
C VAL A 165 11.10 10.04 -14.59
N ASP A 166 10.37 11.12 -14.35
CA ASP A 166 10.60 12.40 -15.03
C ASP A 166 12.05 12.89 -14.77
N PRO A 167 12.87 13.10 -15.80
CA PRO A 167 14.24 13.62 -15.67
C PRO A 167 14.31 14.96 -14.92
N LEU A 168 13.27 15.80 -15.02
CA LEU A 168 13.19 17.09 -14.32
C LEU A 168 13.06 16.91 -12.79
N VAL A 169 12.56 15.76 -12.35
CA VAL A 169 12.43 15.39 -10.93
C VAL A 169 13.59 14.50 -10.47
N ALA A 170 14.23 13.77 -11.39
CA ALA A 170 15.33 12.84 -11.13
C ALA A 170 16.72 13.50 -11.00
N ASN A 171 16.81 14.76 -10.55
CA ASN A 171 18.10 15.43 -10.30
C ASN A 171 18.89 14.85 -9.09
N THR A 172 18.37 13.78 -8.49
CA THR A 172 18.93 13.07 -7.34
C THR A 172 18.93 11.58 -7.62
N THR A 173 19.96 10.89 -7.13
CA THR A 173 20.06 9.43 -7.15
C THR A 173 19.45 8.80 -5.91
N ARG A 174 18.94 9.57 -4.94
CA ARG A 174 18.29 9.05 -3.72
C ARG A 174 16.81 9.41 -3.67
N PHE A 175 16.00 8.40 -3.36
CA PHE A 175 14.55 8.51 -3.20
C PHE A 175 14.14 8.08 -1.79
N GLU A 176 13.23 8.83 -1.19
CA GLU A 176 12.51 8.39 0.01
C GLU A 176 11.26 7.64 -0.43
N LEU A 177 10.97 6.52 0.23
CA LEU A 177 9.86 5.64 -0.10
C LEU A 177 8.77 5.76 0.95
N ALA A 178 7.52 5.79 0.52
CA ALA A 178 6.38 5.78 1.43
C ALA A 178 5.15 5.10 0.81
N PHE A 179 4.40 4.41 1.67
CA PHE A 179 3.12 3.79 1.32
C PHE A 179 1.97 4.72 1.62
N PHE A 180 1.01 4.77 0.70
CA PHE A 180 -0.19 5.58 0.81
C PHE A 180 -1.44 4.73 0.54
N GLU A 181 -2.49 4.97 1.30
CA GLU A 181 -3.87 4.55 1.01
C GLU A 181 -4.61 5.77 0.47
N GLY A 182 -4.93 5.78 -0.83
CA GLY A 182 -5.35 7.01 -1.49
C GLY A 182 -4.27 8.09 -1.29
N ASP A 183 -4.61 9.16 -0.56
CA ASP A 183 -3.69 10.26 -0.20
C ASP A 183 -3.21 10.23 1.25
N ARG A 184 -3.65 9.25 2.04
CA ARG A 184 -3.23 9.08 3.42
C ARG A 184 -1.87 8.38 3.46
N LEU A 185 -0.88 9.04 4.02
CA LEU A 185 0.41 8.41 4.34
C LEU A 185 0.19 7.32 5.39
N LEU A 186 0.51 6.07 5.05
CA LEU A 186 0.45 4.95 5.99
C LEU A 186 1.79 4.71 6.68
N ALA A 187 2.86 4.64 5.91
CA ALA A 187 4.15 4.21 6.42
C ALA A 187 5.32 4.70 5.56
N ARG A 188 6.48 4.92 6.19
CA ARG A 188 7.75 5.15 5.49
C ARG A 188 8.42 3.82 5.17
N ALA A 189 8.78 3.61 3.92
CA ALA A 189 9.38 2.36 3.44
C ALA A 189 10.91 2.43 3.31
N GLY A 190 11.53 3.47 3.87
CA GLY A 190 12.98 3.69 3.83
C GLY A 190 13.42 4.43 2.57
N THR A 191 14.54 4.01 1.98
CA THR A 191 15.18 4.71 0.87
C THR A 191 15.53 3.77 -0.27
N ALA A 192 15.48 4.30 -1.49
CA ALA A 192 15.97 3.65 -2.70
C ALA A 192 16.99 4.53 -3.41
N TYR A 193 17.80 3.91 -4.27
CA TYR A 193 18.83 4.60 -5.05
C TYR A 193 18.62 4.37 -6.53
N GLY A 194 18.52 5.46 -7.29
CA GLY A 194 18.39 5.44 -8.74
C GLY A 194 19.73 5.64 -9.45
N GLN A 195 19.93 4.90 -10.53
CA GLN A 195 20.99 5.08 -11.50
C GLN A 195 20.35 5.29 -12.87
N GLN A 196 20.77 6.35 -13.57
CA GLN A 196 20.24 6.66 -14.89
C GLN A 196 20.76 5.62 -15.90
N SER A 197 19.85 5.11 -16.74
CA SER A 197 20.19 4.22 -17.85
C SER A 197 20.98 4.98 -18.92
N ASP A 198 21.84 4.29 -19.67
CA ASP A 198 22.67 4.87 -20.73
C ASP A 198 21.83 5.56 -21.83
N ASP A 199 20.60 5.08 -22.06
CA ASP A 199 19.65 5.63 -23.02
C ASP A 199 18.79 6.79 -22.48
N GLN A 200 18.99 7.18 -21.21
CA GLN A 200 18.24 8.21 -20.47
C GLN A 200 16.70 8.06 -20.48
N SER A 201 16.17 6.90 -20.91
CA SER A 201 14.73 6.69 -21.10
C SER A 201 14.03 6.24 -19.81
N ALA A 202 14.78 5.63 -18.89
CA ALA A 202 14.28 5.12 -17.61
C ALA A 202 15.34 5.20 -16.52
N LEU A 203 14.88 5.23 -15.26
CA LEU A 203 15.73 5.17 -14.08
C LEU A 203 15.75 3.74 -13.54
N SER A 204 16.93 3.13 -13.41
CA SER A 204 17.06 1.87 -12.68
C SER A 204 17.11 2.16 -11.19
N VAL A 205 16.13 1.69 -10.43
CA VAL A 205 15.99 1.98 -9.01
C VAL A 205 16.26 0.73 -8.19
N ARG A 206 17.28 0.80 -7.34
CA ARG A 206 17.65 -0.22 -6.37
C ARG A 206 16.96 0.04 -5.02
N PHE A 207 16.20 -0.95 -4.56
CA PHE A 207 15.50 -0.93 -3.29
C PHE A 207 16.32 -1.65 -2.20
N LEU A 208 16.40 -1.04 -1.02
CA LEU A 208 17.12 -1.65 0.12
C LEU A 208 16.27 -2.66 0.89
N ARG A 209 14.97 -2.44 0.97
CA ARG A 209 14.00 -3.29 1.64
C ARG A 209 12.97 -3.75 0.61
N THR A 210 12.65 -5.04 0.61
CA THR A 210 11.84 -5.67 -0.43
C THR A 210 10.55 -6.30 0.09
N GLN A 211 10.34 -6.33 1.41
CA GLN A 211 9.13 -6.89 2.01
C GLN A 211 8.59 -5.94 3.08
N PHE A 212 7.28 -5.74 3.06
CA PHE A 212 6.60 -4.84 3.96
C PHE A 212 5.27 -5.45 4.38
N SER A 213 4.97 -5.35 5.67
CA SER A 213 3.71 -5.76 6.26
C SER A 213 3.00 -4.50 6.75
N ILE A 214 1.90 -4.13 6.11
CA ILE A 214 1.24 -2.82 6.26
C ILE A 214 -0.17 -3.03 6.79
N ASP A 215 -0.46 -2.42 7.93
CA ASP A 215 -1.82 -2.36 8.47
C ASP A 215 -2.65 -1.35 7.67
N ARG A 216 -3.75 -1.82 7.10
CA ARG A 216 -4.67 -1.01 6.29
C ARG A 216 -5.62 -0.24 7.22
N ALA A 217 -5.85 1.03 6.91
CA ALA A 217 -6.81 1.87 7.63
C ALA A 217 -8.13 1.99 6.87
N HIS A 218 -8.08 2.04 5.54
CA HIS A 218 -9.24 2.14 4.64
C HIS A 218 -9.04 1.19 3.46
N SER A 219 -9.39 -0.10 3.64
CA SER A 219 -9.14 -1.18 2.67
C SER A 219 -9.63 -0.84 1.26
N CYS A 220 -10.71 -0.06 1.17
CA CYS A 220 -11.35 0.35 -0.08
C CYS A 220 -10.50 1.31 -0.93
N ASP A 221 -9.53 2.00 -0.34
CA ASP A 221 -8.59 2.85 -1.06
C ASP A 221 -7.44 2.03 -1.66
N GLU A 222 -6.91 2.46 -2.80
CA GLU A 222 -5.76 1.83 -3.44
C GLU A 222 -4.51 2.00 -2.58
N LEU A 223 -3.75 0.92 -2.39
CA LEU A 223 -2.41 1.01 -1.82
C LEU A 223 -1.42 1.36 -2.91
N THR A 224 -0.60 2.37 -2.66
CA THR A 224 0.44 2.80 -3.58
C THR A 224 1.76 2.97 -2.87
N LEU A 225 2.86 2.73 -3.58
CA LEU A 225 4.20 3.10 -3.15
C LEU A 225 4.63 4.35 -3.93
N ARG A 226 4.87 5.44 -3.21
CA ARG A 226 5.30 6.72 -3.78
C ARG A 226 6.80 6.91 -3.56
N LEU A 227 7.53 7.21 -4.63
CA LEU A 227 8.95 7.58 -4.62
C LEU A 227 9.05 9.10 -4.57
N LEU A 228 9.75 9.62 -3.55
CA LEU A 228 9.92 11.05 -3.33
C LEU A 228 11.38 11.45 -3.56
N ALA A 229 11.61 12.29 -4.56
CA ALA A 229 12.89 12.94 -4.81
C ALA A 229 12.89 14.30 -4.12
N ASN A 230 13.68 14.45 -3.05
CA ASN A 230 13.77 15.73 -2.32
C ASN A 230 12.38 16.26 -1.88
N GLY A 231 11.47 15.35 -1.54
CA GLY A 231 10.10 15.64 -1.13
C GLY A 231 9.09 15.84 -2.24
N ARG A 232 9.53 15.93 -3.50
CA ARG A 232 8.64 15.98 -4.66
C ARG A 232 8.32 14.55 -5.11
N LEU A 233 7.06 14.29 -5.46
CA LEU A 233 6.66 13.02 -6.06
C LEU A 233 7.39 12.81 -7.39
N ALA A 234 8.17 11.74 -7.47
CA ALA A 234 8.93 11.35 -8.65
C ALA A 234 8.21 10.25 -9.44
N HIS A 235 7.64 9.27 -8.73
CA HIS A 235 6.92 8.16 -9.34
C HIS A 235 5.95 7.50 -8.34
N THR A 236 4.87 6.92 -8.85
CA THR A 236 3.89 6.14 -8.05
C THR A 236 3.78 4.74 -8.63
N VAL A 237 4.15 3.75 -7.82
CA VAL A 237 3.89 2.35 -8.10
C VAL A 237 2.52 1.98 -7.53
N ARG A 238 1.69 1.39 -8.38
CA ARG A 238 0.36 0.85 -8.04
C ARG A 238 0.44 -0.66 -7.90
N PHE A 239 -0.32 -1.20 -6.97
CA PHE A 239 -0.43 -2.64 -6.77
C PHE A 239 -1.78 -3.13 -7.26
N GLU A 240 -1.78 -4.16 -8.10
CA GLU A 240 -3.01 -4.78 -8.57
C GLU A 240 -3.83 -5.33 -7.39
N GLN A 241 -5.17 -5.25 -7.50
CA GLN A 241 -6.12 -5.72 -6.48
C GLN A 241 -5.91 -5.13 -5.08
N SER A 242 -5.24 -3.99 -4.96
CA SER A 242 -4.92 -3.42 -3.65
C SER A 242 -6.06 -2.67 -2.96
N ALA A 243 -7.10 -2.30 -3.70
CA ALA A 243 -8.34 -1.73 -3.19
C ALA A 243 -9.38 -2.84 -2.98
N LEU A 244 -9.89 -2.95 -1.76
CA LEU A 244 -10.85 -3.95 -1.31
C LEU A 244 -12.13 -3.25 -0.85
N ASP A 245 -13.14 -3.21 -1.73
CA ASP A 245 -14.42 -2.57 -1.44
C ASP A 245 -15.34 -3.51 -0.66
N GLU A 246 -15.10 -3.63 0.64
CA GLU A 246 -15.86 -4.50 1.56
C GLU A 246 -17.35 -4.14 1.66
N GLN A 247 -17.74 -2.92 1.33
CA GLN A 247 -19.14 -2.47 1.39
C GLN A 247 -19.92 -2.86 0.14
N GLU A 248 -19.28 -2.84 -1.03
CA GLU A 248 -19.94 -3.14 -2.32
C GLU A 248 -19.75 -4.58 -2.79
N LEU A 249 -18.65 -5.23 -2.43
CA LEU A 249 -18.24 -6.51 -3.01
C LEU A 249 -18.07 -7.59 -1.95
N PRO A 250 -18.34 -8.87 -2.30
CA PRO A 250 -17.92 -9.96 -1.44
C PRO A 250 -16.40 -10.01 -1.40
N LEU A 251 -15.81 -10.38 -0.26
CA LEU A 251 -14.37 -10.60 -0.13
C LEU A 251 -14.12 -12.05 0.25
N VAL A 252 -13.43 -12.78 -0.62
CA VAL A 252 -13.14 -14.21 -0.46
C VAL A 252 -11.72 -14.38 0.08
N PHE A 253 -11.61 -15.10 1.20
CA PHE A 253 -10.36 -15.46 1.83
C PHE A 253 -10.22 -16.98 1.90
N GLU A 254 -9.05 -17.50 1.53
CA GLU A 254 -8.74 -18.92 1.67
C GLU A 254 -7.83 -19.17 2.88
N CYS A 255 -7.95 -20.37 3.45
CA CYS A 255 -7.11 -20.79 4.56
C CYS A 255 -5.81 -21.40 4.03
N ARG A 256 -4.68 -20.70 4.21
CA ARG A 256 -3.33 -21.22 3.94
C ARG A 256 -2.64 -21.57 5.24
N GLY A 257 -2.76 -22.84 5.64
CA GLY A 257 -2.26 -23.32 6.94
C GLY A 257 -3.09 -22.75 8.09
N ASP A 258 -2.56 -21.74 8.78
CA ASP A 258 -3.19 -21.07 9.92
C ASP A 258 -3.55 -19.61 9.64
N GLU A 259 -3.49 -19.17 8.38
CA GLU A 259 -3.74 -17.80 7.97
C GLU A 259 -4.83 -17.69 6.90
N TRP A 260 -5.57 -16.59 6.93
CA TRP A 260 -6.59 -16.25 5.95
C TRP A 260 -6.05 -15.23 4.95
N TRP A 261 -6.04 -15.61 3.67
CA TRP A 261 -5.49 -14.81 2.58
C TRP A 261 -6.57 -14.46 1.58
N PHE A 262 -6.63 -13.18 1.20
CA PHE A 262 -7.55 -12.71 0.17
C PHE A 262 -7.20 -13.34 -1.17
N VAL A 263 -8.23 -13.81 -1.88
CA VAL A 263 -8.11 -14.42 -3.20
C VAL A 263 -8.81 -13.58 -4.24
N ALA A 264 -10.05 -13.16 -3.97
CA ALA A 264 -10.87 -12.47 -4.95
C ALA A 264 -12.03 -11.71 -4.32
N SER A 265 -12.55 -10.75 -5.10
CA SER A 265 -13.85 -10.10 -4.87
C SER A 265 -14.85 -10.39 -6.00
N VAL A 266 -14.60 -11.48 -6.73
CA VAL A 266 -15.29 -11.95 -7.94
C VAL A 266 -15.32 -13.48 -7.91
N SER A 267 -15.93 -14.14 -8.89
CA SER A 267 -15.87 -15.59 -8.99
C SER A 267 -14.43 -16.09 -9.04
N CYS A 268 -14.12 -17.15 -8.31
CA CYS A 268 -12.78 -17.70 -8.19
C CYS A 268 -12.79 -19.18 -7.86
N SER A 269 -11.64 -19.83 -8.02
CA SER A 269 -11.41 -21.20 -7.56
C SER A 269 -10.19 -21.26 -6.64
N THR A 270 -10.24 -22.12 -5.63
CA THR A 270 -9.15 -22.30 -4.67
C THR A 270 -8.83 -23.77 -4.48
N THR A 271 -7.55 -24.08 -4.24
CA THR A 271 -7.09 -25.41 -3.80
C THR A 271 -7.43 -25.68 -2.33
N SER A 272 -7.76 -24.63 -1.57
CA SER A 272 -8.13 -24.75 -0.16
C SER A 272 -9.46 -25.50 0.00
N GLY A 273 -9.51 -26.35 1.02
CA GLY A 273 -10.75 -26.99 1.47
C GLY A 273 -11.61 -26.11 2.39
N ARG A 274 -11.15 -24.89 2.72
CA ARG A 274 -11.85 -23.94 3.59
C ARG A 274 -11.71 -22.52 3.06
N VAL A 275 -12.83 -21.82 2.97
CA VAL A 275 -12.88 -20.39 2.68
C VAL A 275 -13.66 -19.64 3.74
N ARG A 276 -13.33 -18.36 3.85
CA ARG A 276 -14.11 -17.41 4.60
C ARG A 276 -14.48 -16.25 3.70
N VAL A 277 -15.75 -15.87 3.71
CA VAL A 277 -16.29 -14.89 2.78
C VAL A 277 -17.01 -13.81 3.55
N HIS A 278 -16.59 -12.57 3.36
CA HIS A 278 -17.36 -11.39 3.75
C HIS A 278 -18.40 -11.12 2.68
N ILE A 279 -19.66 -10.95 3.05
CA ILE A 279 -20.72 -10.55 2.12
C ILE A 279 -21.47 -9.32 2.64
N PRO A 280 -21.65 -8.29 1.80
CA PRO A 280 -22.55 -7.17 2.10
C PRO A 280 -24.02 -7.59 2.13
N GLU A 281 -24.89 -6.79 2.78
CA GLU A 281 -26.34 -7.01 2.91
C GLU A 281 -27.07 -7.30 1.59
N ARG A 282 -26.58 -6.75 0.47
CA ARG A 282 -27.20 -6.86 -0.87
C ARG A 282 -27.04 -8.24 -1.54
N PHE A 283 -26.42 -9.20 -0.87
CA PHE A 283 -26.12 -10.53 -1.41
C PHE A 283 -26.93 -11.62 -0.75
N ASN A 284 -27.47 -12.50 -1.59
CA ASN A 284 -27.98 -13.80 -1.17
C ASN A 284 -26.90 -14.86 -1.44
N TYR A 285 -26.91 -15.93 -0.65
CA TYR A 285 -25.96 -17.03 -0.79
C TYR A 285 -26.67 -18.40 -0.81
N SER A 286 -26.04 -19.37 -1.44
CA SER A 286 -26.42 -20.78 -1.39
C SER A 286 -25.18 -21.66 -1.30
N CYS A 287 -25.20 -22.65 -0.41
CA CYS A 287 -24.14 -23.62 -0.18
C CYS A 287 -24.79 -25.00 0.07
N GLU A 288 -24.25 -26.06 -0.51
CA GLU A 288 -24.74 -27.43 -0.25
C GLU A 288 -24.17 -28.03 1.04
N GLY A 289 -23.02 -27.54 1.50
CA GLY A 289 -22.26 -28.08 2.63
C GLY A 289 -22.46 -27.36 3.96
N ALA A 290 -21.65 -27.74 4.95
CA ALA A 290 -21.66 -27.12 6.26
C ALA A 290 -21.17 -25.66 6.18
N LEU A 291 -21.93 -24.76 6.81
CA LEU A 291 -21.68 -23.33 6.76
C LEU A 291 -21.70 -22.73 8.16
N GLY A 292 -20.59 -22.10 8.56
CA GLY A 292 -20.57 -21.20 9.71
C GLY A 292 -21.04 -19.83 9.28
N VAL A 293 -22.06 -19.27 9.96
CA VAL A 293 -22.56 -17.92 9.68
C VAL A 293 -22.36 -17.07 10.92
N ARG A 294 -21.74 -15.90 10.73
CA ARG A 294 -21.64 -14.88 11.76
C ARG A 294 -22.15 -13.56 11.19
N GLU A 295 -23.21 -13.06 11.79
CA GLU A 295 -23.79 -11.76 11.46
C GLU A 295 -23.16 -10.66 12.31
N ASN A 296 -22.87 -9.54 11.66
CA ASN A 296 -22.40 -8.33 12.33
C ASN A 296 -23.57 -7.38 12.58
N THR A 297 -23.38 -6.43 13.49
CA THR A 297 -24.39 -5.43 13.84
C THR A 297 -24.73 -4.45 12.71
N ASP A 298 -23.92 -4.42 11.66
CA ASP A 298 -24.10 -3.59 10.45
C ASP A 298 -24.74 -4.36 9.28
N GLY A 299 -25.30 -5.55 9.56
CA GLY A 299 -25.97 -6.42 8.58
C GLY A 299 -25.04 -7.12 7.59
N THR A 300 -23.72 -6.91 7.69
CA THR A 300 -22.75 -7.72 6.94
C THR A 300 -22.68 -9.14 7.50
N LEU A 301 -22.44 -10.12 6.63
CA LEU A 301 -22.30 -11.51 7.04
C LEU A 301 -20.88 -12.03 6.75
N TRP A 302 -20.38 -12.81 7.69
CA TRP A 302 -19.19 -13.64 7.50
C TRP A 302 -19.62 -15.10 7.39
N LEU A 303 -19.27 -15.70 6.25
CA LEU A 303 -19.51 -17.10 5.96
C LEU A 303 -18.20 -17.87 6.05
N GLU A 304 -18.22 -19.03 6.69
CA GLU A 304 -17.12 -20.00 6.63
C GLU A 304 -17.64 -21.29 6.00
N ALA A 305 -17.12 -21.61 4.81
CA ALA A 305 -17.60 -22.70 3.97
C ALA A 305 -16.49 -23.75 3.75
N THR A 306 -16.89 -25.02 3.72
CA THR A 306 -16.04 -26.17 3.35
C THR A 306 -16.33 -26.75 1.97
N ASP A 307 -17.37 -26.24 1.32
CA ASP A 307 -17.87 -26.67 0.02
C ASP A 307 -18.19 -25.43 -0.84
N ASP A 308 -18.52 -25.66 -2.10
CA ASP A 308 -18.73 -24.60 -3.08
C ASP A 308 -19.83 -23.62 -2.65
N LEU A 309 -19.58 -22.34 -2.90
CA LEU A 309 -20.45 -21.25 -2.48
C LEU A 309 -20.87 -20.43 -3.69
N HIS A 310 -22.18 -20.22 -3.84
CA HIS A 310 -22.73 -19.33 -4.86
C HIS A 310 -23.35 -18.11 -4.19
N LEU A 311 -22.99 -16.93 -4.69
CA LEU A 311 -23.56 -15.66 -4.25
C LEU A 311 -24.30 -15.00 -5.42
N THR A 312 -25.43 -14.40 -5.12
CA THR A 312 -26.21 -13.63 -6.08
C THR A 312 -26.52 -12.26 -5.49
N SER A 313 -26.13 -11.19 -6.18
CA SER A 313 -26.53 -9.84 -5.78
C SER A 313 -28.02 -9.59 -6.05
N ASP A 314 -28.60 -8.64 -5.34
CA ASP A 314 -29.91 -8.03 -5.64
C ASP A 314 -30.14 -7.67 -7.12
N THR A 315 -29.05 -7.39 -7.84
CA THR A 315 -29.08 -6.97 -9.24
C THR A 315 -28.88 -8.11 -10.24
N GLY A 316 -28.85 -9.35 -9.77
CA GLY A 316 -28.74 -10.56 -10.58
C GLY A 316 -27.31 -10.95 -10.96
N ASP A 317 -26.30 -10.22 -10.51
CA ASP A 317 -24.90 -10.60 -10.71
C ASP A 317 -24.55 -11.86 -9.89
N ARG A 318 -23.87 -12.82 -10.53
CA ARG A 318 -23.52 -14.14 -9.97
C ARG A 318 -22.03 -14.26 -9.66
N TYR A 319 -21.74 -14.85 -8.51
CA TYR A 319 -20.39 -15.12 -8.02
C TYR A 319 -20.33 -16.58 -7.60
N THR A 320 -19.36 -17.32 -8.14
CA THR A 320 -19.15 -18.73 -7.82
C THR A 320 -17.77 -18.91 -7.22
N ILE A 321 -17.70 -19.55 -6.06
CA ILE A 321 -16.47 -19.81 -5.31
C ILE A 321 -16.32 -21.32 -5.24
N VAL A 322 -15.42 -21.87 -6.05
CA VAL A 322 -15.17 -23.32 -6.15
C VAL A 322 -14.01 -23.70 -5.23
N LEU A 323 -14.22 -24.66 -4.34
CA LEU A 323 -13.23 -25.14 -3.39
C LEU A 323 -12.59 -26.45 -3.87
N LYS A 324 -11.45 -26.82 -3.27
CA LYS A 324 -10.75 -28.09 -3.54
C LYS A 324 -10.44 -28.33 -5.03
N SER A 325 -10.25 -27.26 -5.80
CA SER A 325 -9.92 -27.35 -7.22
C SER A 325 -8.52 -27.96 -7.41
N SER A 326 -8.35 -28.78 -8.44
CA SER A 326 -7.07 -29.39 -8.81
C SER A 326 -6.10 -28.40 -9.49
N GLN A 327 -6.62 -27.26 -9.98
CA GLN A 327 -5.82 -26.16 -10.49
C GLN A 327 -6.32 -24.84 -9.89
N GLU A 328 -5.40 -24.00 -9.41
CA GLU A 328 -5.72 -22.61 -9.05
C GLU A 328 -6.02 -21.83 -10.34
N GLN A 329 -7.29 -21.71 -10.72
CA GLN A 329 -7.69 -20.77 -11.76
C GLN A 329 -7.87 -19.40 -11.13
N ASN A 330 -6.76 -18.79 -10.72
CA ASN A 330 -6.70 -17.45 -10.14
C ASN A 330 -6.30 -16.36 -11.15
N GLY A 331 -6.14 -16.73 -12.43
CA GLY A 331 -5.89 -15.77 -13.50
C GLY A 331 -7.13 -14.93 -13.79
N GLN A 332 -7.32 -13.83 -13.05
CA GLN A 332 -8.38 -12.87 -13.32
C GLN A 332 -7.96 -11.92 -14.44
N PRO A 333 -8.81 -11.67 -15.45
CA PRO A 333 -8.45 -10.75 -16.51
C PRO A 333 -8.14 -9.36 -15.92
N THR A 334 -7.26 -8.61 -16.58
CA THR A 334 -6.78 -7.30 -16.14
C THR A 334 -7.12 -6.23 -17.16
N LEU A 335 -7.05 -4.95 -16.76
CA LEU A 335 -7.27 -3.82 -17.67
C LEU A 335 -5.95 -3.11 -17.95
N LYS A 336 -5.63 -2.95 -19.23
CA LYS A 336 -4.44 -2.25 -19.71
C LYS A 336 -4.83 -0.93 -20.37
N GLY A 337 -4.12 0.14 -20.05
CA GLY A 337 -4.38 1.45 -20.62
C GLY A 337 -3.45 2.51 -20.08
N HIS A 338 -3.51 3.70 -20.66
CA HIS A 338 -2.75 4.85 -20.18
C HIS A 338 -3.49 5.47 -18.99
N VAL A 339 -2.88 5.45 -17.81
CA VAL A 339 -3.49 5.97 -16.58
C VAL A 339 -3.07 7.43 -16.38
N ALA A 340 -4.04 8.30 -16.08
CA ALA A 340 -3.80 9.66 -15.66
C ALA A 340 -3.37 9.70 -14.18
N HIS A 341 -2.39 10.54 -13.86
CA HIS A 341 -1.86 10.67 -12.50
C HIS A 341 -2.48 11.88 -11.77
N TYR A 342 -3.80 11.86 -11.60
CA TYR A 342 -4.52 12.85 -10.80
C TYR A 342 -4.99 12.25 -9.47
N GLU A 343 -5.12 13.09 -8.44
CA GLU A 343 -5.91 12.75 -7.25
C GLU A 343 -7.38 12.85 -7.64
N SER A 344 -8.11 11.73 -7.65
CA SER A 344 -9.48 11.69 -8.16
C SER A 344 -10.38 10.64 -7.52
N VAL A 345 -11.68 10.81 -7.73
CA VAL A 345 -12.71 9.81 -7.47
C VAL A 345 -13.46 9.54 -8.79
N PRO A 346 -13.39 8.32 -9.35
CA PRO A 346 -12.60 7.16 -8.91
C PRO A 346 -11.07 7.38 -8.91
N GLN A 347 -10.34 6.58 -8.13
CA GLN A 347 -8.88 6.74 -7.91
C GLN A 347 -8.02 6.36 -9.12
N VAL A 348 -8.54 5.52 -10.00
CA VAL A 348 -7.91 5.18 -11.28
C VAL A 348 -8.68 5.90 -12.37
N VAL A 349 -7.97 6.68 -13.18
CA VAL A 349 -8.53 7.37 -14.34
C VAL A 349 -7.72 7.00 -15.57
N TYR A 350 -8.36 6.49 -16.62
CA TYR A 350 -7.71 6.20 -17.90
C TYR A 350 -7.84 7.38 -18.88
N LEU A 351 -6.75 7.65 -19.59
CA LEU A 351 -6.69 8.54 -20.75
C LEU A 351 -7.11 7.74 -21.99
N GLY A 352 -8.39 7.82 -22.33
CA GLY A 352 -9.03 6.92 -23.30
C GLY A 352 -9.46 5.59 -22.67
N TRP A 353 -10.20 4.80 -23.44
CA TRP A 353 -10.77 3.53 -22.97
C TRP A 353 -9.67 2.45 -22.75
N PRO A 354 -9.66 1.74 -21.61
CA PRO A 354 -8.73 0.64 -21.38
C PRO A 354 -9.11 -0.63 -22.16
N THR A 355 -8.14 -1.52 -22.39
CA THR A 355 -8.34 -2.81 -23.04
C THR A 355 -8.31 -3.95 -22.02
N LEU A 356 -9.23 -4.91 -22.17
CA LEU A 356 -9.22 -6.13 -21.38
C LEU A 356 -8.10 -7.06 -21.84
N ASP A 357 -7.22 -7.42 -20.92
CA ASP A 357 -6.23 -8.48 -21.09
C ASP A 357 -6.66 -9.72 -20.29
N ALA A 358 -7.11 -10.73 -21.03
CA ALA A 358 -7.51 -12.02 -20.51
C ALA A 358 -6.49 -13.14 -20.86
N SER A 359 -5.21 -12.79 -21.07
CA SER A 359 -4.15 -13.76 -21.35
C SER A 359 -3.91 -14.77 -20.22
N ASN A 360 -4.34 -14.46 -19.01
CA ASN A 360 -4.28 -15.33 -17.84
C ASN A 360 -5.55 -16.17 -17.61
N VAL A 361 -6.57 -16.00 -18.45
CA VAL A 361 -7.80 -16.80 -18.44
C VAL A 361 -7.64 -17.94 -19.46
N THR A 362 -8.31 -19.08 -19.23
CA THR A 362 -8.32 -20.19 -20.20
C THR A 362 -8.84 -19.75 -21.57
N GLU A 363 -8.29 -20.28 -22.66
CA GLU A 363 -8.66 -19.88 -24.03
C GLU A 363 -10.17 -20.00 -24.30
N GLU A 364 -10.80 -21.08 -23.82
CA GLU A 364 -12.24 -21.32 -23.97
C GLU A 364 -13.09 -20.24 -23.28
N SER A 365 -12.69 -19.83 -22.07
CA SER A 365 -13.38 -18.76 -21.34
C SER A 365 -13.10 -17.39 -21.98
N ARG A 366 -11.88 -17.18 -22.48
CA ARG A 366 -11.45 -15.92 -23.11
C ARG A 366 -12.27 -15.56 -24.36
N VAL A 367 -12.62 -16.54 -25.19
CA VAL A 367 -13.37 -16.32 -26.45
C VAL A 367 -14.81 -15.84 -26.20
N HIS A 368 -15.37 -16.15 -25.03
CA HIS A 368 -16.78 -15.91 -24.73
C HIS A 368 -17.01 -14.88 -23.61
N LEU A 369 -15.98 -14.11 -23.26
CA LEU A 369 -16.11 -13.02 -22.30
C LEU A 369 -17.01 -11.92 -22.84
N GLN A 370 -17.96 -11.49 -22.02
CA GLN A 370 -18.83 -10.36 -22.29
C GLN A 370 -18.45 -9.20 -21.39
N GLU A 371 -18.14 -8.05 -22.00
CA GLU A 371 -17.77 -6.84 -21.28
C GLU A 371 -18.99 -5.93 -21.11
N PHE A 372 -19.13 -5.33 -19.94
CA PHE A 372 -20.19 -4.39 -19.62
C PHE A 372 -19.62 -3.15 -18.95
N ALA A 373 -20.23 -2.01 -19.23
CA ALA A 373 -19.92 -0.75 -18.57
C ALA A 373 -21.22 -0.09 -18.10
N ASN A 374 -21.28 0.25 -16.81
CA ASN A 374 -22.48 0.76 -16.16
C ASN A 374 -23.71 -0.14 -16.44
N ARG A 375 -23.48 -1.47 -16.41
CA ARG A 375 -24.45 -2.54 -16.72
C ARG A 375 -25.00 -2.56 -18.15
N ARG A 376 -24.40 -1.83 -19.08
CA ARG A 376 -24.73 -1.91 -20.51
C ARG A 376 -23.66 -2.74 -21.23
N PRO A 377 -24.04 -3.67 -22.13
CA PRO A 377 -23.08 -4.47 -22.87
C PRO A 377 -22.22 -3.56 -23.76
N LEU A 378 -20.92 -3.84 -23.76
CA LEU A 378 -19.97 -3.17 -24.64
C LEU A 378 -19.94 -3.88 -25.99
N THR A 379 -20.10 -3.08 -27.05
CA THR A 379 -19.88 -3.53 -28.42
C THR A 379 -18.64 -2.82 -28.97
N ARG A 380 -18.01 -3.40 -30.00
CA ARG A 380 -16.86 -2.76 -30.67
C ARG A 380 -17.15 -1.33 -31.16
N ALA A 381 -18.40 -1.01 -31.45
CA ALA A 381 -18.84 0.32 -31.88
C ALA A 381 -18.92 1.33 -30.72
N ASN A 382 -19.26 0.89 -29.50
CA ASN A 382 -19.57 1.79 -28.37
C ASN A 382 -18.43 1.90 -27.34
N GLY A 383 -17.35 1.14 -27.49
CA GLY A 383 -16.25 1.09 -26.51
C GLY A 383 -15.44 2.39 -26.40
N GLY A 384 -15.33 3.17 -27.48
CA GLY A 384 -14.49 4.38 -27.51
C GLY A 384 -15.13 5.66 -26.96
N GLU A 385 -16.43 5.67 -26.70
CA GLU A 385 -17.20 6.91 -26.42
C GLU A 385 -17.58 7.08 -24.95
N GLN A 386 -17.25 6.10 -24.10
CA GLN A 386 -17.65 6.13 -22.70
C GLN A 386 -16.67 6.95 -21.87
N LEU A 387 -17.16 8.10 -21.41
CA LEU A 387 -16.46 9.02 -20.54
C LEU A 387 -17.15 9.08 -19.18
N GLY A 388 -16.44 9.61 -18.18
CA GLY A 388 -16.93 9.75 -16.81
C GLY A 388 -16.54 8.57 -15.92
N SER A 389 -17.25 8.41 -14.81
CA SER A 389 -17.07 7.30 -13.87
C SER A 389 -17.76 6.04 -14.38
N ILE A 390 -16.99 4.96 -14.48
CA ILE A 390 -17.38 3.69 -15.09
C ILE A 390 -17.31 2.58 -14.04
N ARG A 391 -18.41 1.83 -13.90
CA ARG A 391 -18.44 0.49 -13.30
C ARG A 391 -18.30 -0.55 -14.41
N TYR A 392 -17.14 -1.17 -14.51
CA TYR A 392 -16.81 -2.15 -15.53
C TYR A 392 -16.97 -3.58 -15.00
N PHE A 393 -17.48 -4.48 -15.85
CA PHE A 393 -17.62 -5.90 -15.57
C PHE A 393 -17.15 -6.73 -16.76
N ALA A 394 -16.45 -7.84 -16.50
CA ALA A 394 -16.28 -8.92 -17.48
C ALA A 394 -16.95 -10.19 -16.93
N LYS A 395 -17.85 -10.76 -17.73
CA LYS A 395 -18.64 -11.95 -17.37
C LYS A 395 -18.37 -13.11 -18.32
N ASN A 396 -18.44 -14.32 -17.80
CA ASN A 396 -18.47 -15.53 -18.64
C ASN A 396 -19.90 -15.81 -19.16
N PRO A 397 -20.09 -16.81 -20.05
CA PRO A 397 -21.41 -17.16 -20.59
C PRO A 397 -22.45 -17.61 -19.56
N LEU A 398 -22.01 -18.08 -18.38
CA LEU A 398 -22.89 -18.46 -17.27
C LEU A 398 -23.39 -17.25 -16.47
N GLY A 399 -22.91 -16.04 -16.81
CA GLY A 399 -23.22 -14.79 -16.13
C GLY A 399 -22.38 -14.53 -14.88
N GLU A 400 -21.34 -15.32 -14.66
CA GLU A 400 -20.44 -15.20 -13.51
C GLU A 400 -19.45 -14.05 -13.73
N ILE A 401 -19.24 -13.24 -12.71
CA ILE A 401 -18.30 -12.11 -12.76
C ILE A 401 -16.88 -12.63 -12.61
N LEU A 402 -16.03 -12.37 -13.61
CA LEU A 402 -14.60 -12.68 -13.59
C LEU A 402 -13.72 -11.46 -13.34
N LEU A 403 -14.23 -10.26 -13.60
CA LEU A 403 -13.58 -9.00 -13.27
C LEU A 403 -14.63 -7.93 -13.02
N GLN A 404 -14.41 -7.13 -11.96
CA GLN A 404 -15.17 -5.94 -11.67
C GLN A 404 -14.24 -4.81 -11.25
N ARG A 405 -14.38 -3.63 -11.86
CA ARG A 405 -13.54 -2.46 -11.58
C ARG A 405 -14.35 -1.17 -11.62
N ARG A 406 -13.94 -0.19 -10.81
CA ARG A 406 -14.43 1.19 -10.88
C ARG A 406 -13.28 2.11 -11.27
N PHE A 407 -13.43 2.84 -12.36
CA PHE A 407 -12.43 3.79 -12.85
C PHE A 407 -13.09 4.96 -13.58
N GLY A 408 -12.39 6.07 -13.69
CA GLY A 408 -12.76 7.18 -14.56
C GLY A 408 -12.19 7.00 -15.97
N VAL A 409 -12.88 7.53 -16.98
CA VAL A 409 -12.37 7.67 -18.34
C VAL A 409 -12.51 9.11 -18.79
N VAL A 410 -11.40 9.70 -19.23
CA VAL A 410 -11.35 11.02 -19.87
C VAL A 410 -10.82 10.89 -21.30
N PRO A 411 -11.04 11.90 -22.16
CA PRO A 411 -10.53 11.87 -23.53
C PRO A 411 -9.01 11.65 -23.60
N ALA A 412 -8.55 11.00 -24.67
CA ALA A 412 -7.12 10.86 -24.92
C ALA A 412 -6.45 12.24 -24.99
N GLY A 413 -5.33 12.42 -24.28
CA GLY A 413 -4.63 13.70 -24.17
C GLY A 413 -5.27 14.72 -23.21
N PHE A 414 -6.30 14.34 -22.45
CA PHE A 414 -6.84 15.20 -21.39
C PHE A 414 -5.75 15.57 -20.38
N ALA A 415 -5.58 16.87 -20.16
CA ALA A 415 -4.58 17.39 -19.23
C ALA A 415 -5.13 18.57 -18.42
N ILE A 416 -4.83 18.62 -17.13
CA ILE A 416 -5.18 19.74 -16.25
C ILE A 416 -3.91 20.53 -15.92
N GLN A 417 -3.92 21.82 -16.27
CA GLN A 417 -2.87 22.76 -15.90
C GLN A 417 -3.46 23.82 -14.98
N THR A 418 -2.72 24.19 -13.93
CA THR A 418 -3.16 25.20 -12.97
C THR A 418 -2.23 26.40 -13.03
N PHE A 419 -2.78 27.61 -12.90
CA PHE A 419 -2.01 28.85 -12.99
C PHE A 419 -2.45 29.79 -11.87
N PRO A 420 -1.50 30.28 -11.06
CA PRO A 420 -1.84 31.20 -9.99
C PRO A 420 -2.18 32.59 -10.53
N ALA A 421 -2.87 33.36 -9.68
CA ALA A 421 -3.19 34.74 -9.97
C ALA A 421 -1.90 35.56 -10.20
N SER A 422 -1.97 36.49 -11.15
CA SER A 422 -0.97 37.52 -11.40
C SER A 422 -1.62 38.90 -11.30
N SER A 423 -0.82 39.96 -11.43
CA SER A 423 -1.33 41.33 -11.48
C SER A 423 -2.31 41.59 -12.62
N SER A 424 -2.31 40.75 -13.67
CA SER A 424 -3.12 40.95 -14.89
C SER A 424 -4.13 39.83 -15.16
N LYS A 425 -4.03 38.70 -14.48
CA LYS A 425 -4.92 37.54 -14.69
C LYS A 425 -5.29 36.89 -13.37
N PRO A 426 -6.57 36.55 -13.16
CA PRO A 426 -6.98 35.76 -12.00
C PRO A 426 -6.38 34.35 -12.04
N ALA A 427 -6.45 33.67 -10.90
CA ALA A 427 -6.11 32.26 -10.80
C ALA A 427 -6.99 31.46 -11.77
N ARG A 428 -6.44 30.45 -12.44
CA ARG A 428 -7.18 29.70 -13.45
C ARG A 428 -6.70 28.27 -13.63
N LEU A 429 -7.61 27.43 -14.12
CA LEU A 429 -7.33 26.09 -14.65
C LEU A 429 -7.41 26.15 -16.17
N VAL A 430 -6.51 25.45 -16.86
CA VAL A 430 -6.57 25.23 -18.31
C VAL A 430 -6.63 23.73 -18.53
N LEU A 431 -7.73 23.27 -19.12
CA LEU A 431 -7.99 21.87 -19.39
C LEU A 431 -7.85 21.62 -20.88
N LYS A 432 -7.00 20.67 -21.25
CA LYS A 432 -6.77 20.22 -22.63
C LYS A 432 -7.71 19.09 -23.01
N ASN A 433 -8.15 19.05 -24.27
CA ASN A 433 -9.04 18.02 -24.81
C ASN A 433 -10.29 17.77 -23.93
N ALA A 434 -10.89 18.85 -23.43
CA ALA A 434 -11.98 18.79 -22.45
C ALA A 434 -13.36 18.99 -23.06
N ARG A 435 -13.47 19.26 -24.37
CA ARG A 435 -14.74 19.51 -25.07
C ARG A 435 -15.86 18.48 -24.78
N PRO A 436 -15.60 17.17 -24.63
CA PRO A 436 -16.65 16.20 -24.33
C PRO A 436 -17.15 16.21 -22.87
N LEU A 437 -16.65 17.12 -22.04
CA LEU A 437 -16.92 17.17 -20.60
C LEU A 437 -17.49 18.54 -20.21
N ASP A 438 -18.57 18.53 -19.46
CA ASP A 438 -19.04 19.65 -18.66
C ASP A 438 -18.19 19.76 -17.40
N LEU A 439 -17.58 20.92 -17.20
CA LEU A 439 -16.63 21.15 -16.12
C LEU A 439 -17.18 22.13 -15.11
N GLN A 440 -17.05 21.80 -13.82
CA GLN A 440 -17.50 22.67 -12.75
C GLN A 440 -16.59 22.56 -11.53
N VAL A 441 -16.29 23.70 -10.89
CA VAL A 441 -15.73 23.70 -9.53
C VAL A 441 -16.90 23.67 -8.56
N ILE A 442 -16.94 22.65 -7.69
CA ILE A 442 -18.09 22.41 -6.80
C ILE A 442 -17.92 22.98 -5.39
N ASP A 443 -16.75 23.51 -5.06
CA ASP A 443 -16.49 24.14 -3.76
C ASP A 443 -17.25 25.46 -3.64
N SER A 444 -18.11 25.55 -2.62
CA SER A 444 -18.91 26.75 -2.34
C SER A 444 -18.07 27.97 -1.93
N THR A 445 -16.80 27.77 -1.58
CA THR A 445 -15.85 28.84 -1.18
C THR A 445 -15.14 29.48 -2.37
N ILE A 446 -15.35 28.97 -3.59
CA ILE A 446 -14.70 29.45 -4.81
C ILE A 446 -15.79 29.83 -5.82
N LYS A 447 -15.78 31.09 -6.24
CA LYS A 447 -16.53 31.50 -7.43
C LYS A 447 -15.72 31.14 -8.66
N SER A 448 -16.34 30.40 -9.59
CA SER A 448 -15.69 29.97 -10.82
C SER A 448 -16.45 30.40 -12.07
N ARG A 449 -15.72 30.72 -13.14
CA ARG A 449 -16.29 30.97 -14.48
C ARG A 449 -15.59 30.11 -15.51
N VAL A 450 -16.36 29.36 -16.28
CA VAL A 450 -15.86 28.47 -17.34
C VAL A 450 -15.97 29.17 -18.70
N GLU A 451 -14.88 29.15 -19.45
CA GLU A 451 -14.78 29.64 -20.82
C GLU A 451 -14.31 28.48 -21.70
N VAL A 452 -15.21 28.00 -22.58
CA VAL A 452 -14.94 26.88 -23.47
C VAL A 452 -14.41 27.41 -24.81
N SER A 453 -13.32 26.83 -25.28
CA SER A 453 -12.75 27.01 -26.62
C SER A 453 -12.97 25.74 -27.45
N ASP A 454 -12.41 25.65 -28.66
CA ASP A 454 -12.67 24.53 -29.59
C ASP A 454 -12.41 23.14 -28.99
N GLN A 455 -11.25 22.93 -28.36
CA GLN A 455 -10.87 21.65 -27.73
C GLN A 455 -10.53 21.77 -26.24
N ASP A 456 -10.32 23.00 -25.77
CA ASP A 456 -9.82 23.31 -24.44
C ASP A 456 -10.86 24.09 -23.64
N ALA A 457 -10.74 24.07 -22.31
CA ALA A 457 -11.54 24.92 -21.43
C ALA A 457 -10.64 25.67 -20.46
N THR A 458 -10.99 26.93 -20.17
CA THR A 458 -10.35 27.73 -19.13
C THR A 458 -11.34 28.00 -18.02
N ILE A 459 -10.97 27.71 -16.77
CA ILE A 459 -11.80 27.98 -15.60
C ILE A 459 -11.10 29.06 -14.77
N THR A 460 -11.69 30.24 -14.71
CA THR A 460 -11.24 31.32 -13.83
C THR A 460 -11.74 31.06 -12.41
N LEU A 461 -10.89 31.31 -11.41
CA LEU A 461 -11.13 31.03 -10.00
C LEU A 461 -10.98 32.31 -9.16
N GLU A 462 -11.99 32.61 -8.35
CA GLU A 462 -12.01 33.72 -7.38
C GLU A 462 -12.39 33.15 -6.00
N PRO A 463 -11.50 33.23 -4.99
CA PRO A 463 -11.85 32.81 -3.64
C PRO A 463 -12.84 33.81 -3.03
N LEU A 464 -13.86 33.32 -2.31
CA LEU A 464 -14.87 34.18 -1.67
C LEU A 464 -14.45 34.70 -0.29
N GLY A 465 -13.49 34.05 0.37
CA GLY A 465 -12.93 34.48 1.64
C GLY A 465 -11.57 35.17 1.48
N ASP A 466 -11.10 35.79 2.58
CA ASP A 466 -9.81 36.50 2.62
C ASP A 466 -8.61 35.57 2.39
N GLU A 467 -8.72 34.31 2.80
CA GLU A 467 -7.71 33.29 2.54
C GLU A 467 -8.17 32.30 1.46
N PRO A 468 -7.39 32.10 0.38
CA PRO A 468 -7.75 31.11 -0.63
C PRO A 468 -7.68 29.70 -0.04
N PRO A 469 -8.54 28.76 -0.47
CA PRO A 469 -8.53 27.39 0.02
C PRO A 469 -7.23 26.67 -0.38
N SER A 470 -6.90 25.56 0.29
CA SER A 470 -5.70 24.77 -0.06
C SER A 470 -5.92 23.86 -1.27
N PHE A 471 -7.15 23.38 -1.42
CA PHE A 471 -7.55 22.47 -2.50
C PHE A 471 -8.89 22.94 -3.08
N LEU A 472 -9.18 22.46 -4.28
CA LEU A 472 -10.47 22.56 -4.93
C LEU A 472 -10.82 21.21 -5.56
N THR A 473 -12.11 21.00 -5.77
CA THR A 473 -12.68 19.83 -6.42
C THR A 473 -13.27 20.26 -7.76
N LEU A 474 -12.67 19.77 -8.83
CA LEU A 474 -13.17 19.91 -10.18
C LEU A 474 -14.00 18.69 -10.53
N GLU A 475 -15.30 18.88 -10.75
CA GLU A 475 -16.19 17.89 -11.31
C GLU A 475 -16.12 17.93 -12.85
N ALA A 476 -15.85 16.79 -13.46
CA ALA A 476 -15.86 16.58 -14.90
C ALA A 476 -16.96 15.58 -15.27
N ARG A 477 -18.07 16.10 -15.80
CA ARG A 477 -19.25 15.33 -16.17
C ARG A 477 -19.29 15.14 -17.68
N PRO A 478 -19.48 13.91 -18.19
CA PRO A 478 -19.66 13.72 -19.62
C PRO A 478 -21.04 14.20 -20.09
N HIS A 479 -21.12 14.75 -21.30
CA HIS A 479 -22.38 15.19 -21.91
C HIS A 479 -23.42 14.06 -22.06
N SER A 480 -22.97 12.80 -22.04
CA SER A 480 -23.84 11.62 -22.04
C SER A 480 -24.69 11.49 -20.77
N GLY A 481 -24.42 12.29 -19.73
CA GLY A 481 -25.12 12.25 -18.45
C GLY A 481 -24.64 11.15 -17.49
N ALA A 482 -23.56 10.43 -17.84
CA ALA A 482 -22.97 9.45 -16.93
C ALA A 482 -22.39 10.13 -15.67
N ALA A 483 -22.10 9.31 -14.65
CA ALA A 483 -21.57 9.80 -13.38
C ALA A 483 -20.25 10.57 -13.61
N PRO A 484 -20.03 11.70 -12.91
CA PRO A 484 -18.85 12.52 -13.12
C PRO A 484 -17.60 11.90 -12.50
N ILE A 485 -16.43 12.41 -12.92
CA ILE A 485 -15.15 12.20 -12.23
C ILE A 485 -14.87 13.45 -11.41
N GLN A 486 -14.48 13.28 -10.16
CA GLN A 486 -14.08 14.39 -9.30
C GLN A 486 -12.56 14.41 -9.18
N PHE A 487 -11.92 15.50 -9.58
CA PHE A 487 -10.49 15.72 -9.45
C PHE A 487 -10.22 16.66 -8.27
N ARG A 488 -9.40 16.20 -7.34
CA ARG A 488 -8.89 17.05 -6.25
C ARG A 488 -7.60 17.71 -6.72
N LEU A 489 -7.60 19.04 -6.75
CA LEU A 489 -6.49 19.85 -7.25
C LEU A 489 -6.00 20.77 -6.15
N THR A 490 -4.70 21.03 -6.11
CA THR A 490 -4.16 22.11 -5.27
C THR A 490 -4.65 23.44 -5.82
N TYR A 491 -5.15 24.31 -4.93
CA TYR A 491 -5.55 25.64 -5.36
C TYR A 491 -4.31 26.41 -5.81
N PRO A 492 -4.30 27.03 -7.01
CA PRO A 492 -3.14 27.73 -7.52
C PRO A 492 -3.03 29.12 -6.89
N TYR A 493 -2.64 29.18 -5.62
CA TYR A 493 -2.31 30.46 -4.98
C TYR A 493 -0.88 30.89 -5.36
N HIS A 494 -0.54 32.17 -5.25
CA HIS A 494 0.82 32.64 -5.48
C HIS A 494 1.62 32.63 -4.16
N GLY A 495 2.78 31.94 -4.12
CA GLY A 495 3.69 31.94 -2.98
C GLY A 495 4.01 30.55 -2.41
N ALA A 496 4.26 30.50 -1.09
CA ALA A 496 4.56 29.30 -0.31
C ALA A 496 3.54 29.13 0.85
N ARG A 497 3.11 27.90 1.10
CA ARG A 497 2.07 27.56 2.08
C ARG A 497 2.37 26.20 2.69
N LEU A 498 2.43 26.18 4.02
CA LEU A 498 2.56 24.96 4.79
C LEU A 498 1.19 24.33 4.99
N LEU A 499 1.10 23.03 4.77
CA LEU A 499 -0.11 22.23 4.81
C LEU A 499 0.05 21.08 5.81
N GLY A 500 -1.00 20.82 6.57
CA GLY A 500 -1.14 19.66 7.44
C GLY A 500 -1.30 18.35 6.69
N SER A 501 -1.31 17.26 7.46
CA SER A 501 -1.66 15.92 6.96
C SER A 501 -3.08 15.85 6.40
N ASP A 502 -3.99 16.65 6.96
CA ASP A 502 -5.37 16.86 6.49
C ASP A 502 -5.47 17.78 5.26
N GLY A 503 -4.40 18.50 4.95
CA GLY A 503 -4.35 19.51 3.87
C GLY A 503 -4.75 20.92 4.31
N ALA A 504 -5.06 21.14 5.59
CA ALA A 504 -5.36 22.47 6.12
C ALA A 504 -4.10 23.34 6.16
N PRO A 505 -4.20 24.66 5.94
CA PRO A 505 -3.06 25.57 6.06
C PRO A 505 -2.60 25.66 7.53
N ILE A 506 -1.29 25.68 7.74
CA ILE A 506 -0.68 25.81 9.06
C ILE A 506 0.18 27.07 9.12
N THR A 507 -0.04 27.89 10.14
CA THR A 507 0.75 29.12 10.40
C THR A 507 1.87 28.91 11.42
N ARG A 508 1.76 27.87 12.26
CA ARG A 508 2.78 27.43 13.22
C ARG A 508 4.09 27.08 12.50
N ARG A 509 5.23 27.41 13.10
CA ARG A 509 6.58 27.22 12.52
C ARG A 509 7.48 26.23 13.25
N ASN A 510 7.11 25.83 14.47
CA ASN A 510 7.92 24.93 15.30
C ASN A 510 7.27 23.55 15.31
N PHE A 511 8.02 22.49 14.97
CA PHE A 511 7.48 21.12 14.92
C PHE A 511 8.46 20.15 15.56
N THR A 512 7.93 19.15 16.24
CA THR A 512 8.69 17.95 16.60
C THR A 512 8.97 17.12 15.33
N LEU A 513 9.99 16.27 15.37
CA LEU A 513 10.32 15.39 14.23
C LEU A 513 9.15 14.46 13.87
N ALA A 514 8.37 14.01 14.85
CA ALA A 514 7.20 13.18 14.62
C ALA A 514 6.08 13.93 13.88
N GLU A 515 5.87 15.21 14.21
CA GLU A 515 4.87 16.08 13.57
C GLU A 515 5.23 16.43 12.12
N LEU A 516 6.48 16.25 11.67
CA LEU A 516 6.85 16.46 10.26
C LEU A 516 6.24 15.41 9.31
N LEU A 517 5.78 14.27 9.86
CA LEU A 517 5.09 13.24 9.08
C LEU A 517 3.75 13.78 8.59
N GLY A 518 3.51 13.66 7.29
CA GLY A 518 2.29 14.17 6.65
C GLY A 518 2.29 15.66 6.32
N LEU A 519 3.23 16.47 6.86
CA LEU A 519 3.34 17.89 6.49
C LEU A 519 3.83 18.05 5.06
N ARG A 520 3.24 19.04 4.38
CA ARG A 520 3.54 19.37 2.99
C ARG A 520 3.72 20.87 2.82
N VAL A 521 4.57 21.27 1.88
CA VAL A 521 4.68 22.67 1.44
C VAL A 521 4.25 22.73 -0.01
N ALA A 522 3.17 23.48 -0.28
CA ALA A 522 2.81 23.84 -1.63
C ALA A 522 3.62 25.07 -2.05
N LEU A 523 4.13 25.11 -3.27
CA LEU A 523 4.89 26.23 -3.85
C LEU A 523 4.36 26.52 -5.25
N SER A 524 4.04 27.77 -5.52
CA SER A 524 3.38 28.18 -6.77
C SER A 524 3.79 29.59 -7.14
N THR A 525 4.00 29.86 -8.42
CA THR A 525 4.37 31.21 -8.91
C THR A 525 3.67 31.53 -10.22
N SER A 526 3.36 32.82 -10.42
CA SER A 526 2.81 33.34 -11.68
C SER A 526 3.90 33.93 -12.59
N ALA A 527 5.16 33.87 -12.18
CA ALA A 527 6.29 34.33 -12.98
C ALA A 527 6.53 33.40 -14.19
N ALA A 528 6.59 33.98 -15.39
CA ALA A 528 6.73 33.23 -16.64
C ALA A 528 7.99 32.35 -16.72
N ASN A 529 9.07 32.76 -16.06
CA ASN A 529 10.35 32.02 -16.02
C ASN A 529 10.48 31.08 -14.80
N GLY A 530 9.39 30.92 -14.05
CA GLY A 530 9.36 30.29 -12.74
C GLY A 530 9.94 31.20 -11.63
N ALA A 531 9.90 30.69 -10.40
CA ALA A 531 10.52 31.32 -9.24
C ALA A 531 11.28 30.28 -8.42
N GLU A 532 12.36 30.71 -7.78
CA GLU A 532 13.09 29.89 -6.81
C GLU A 532 12.63 30.24 -5.39
N PHE A 533 12.21 29.21 -4.65
CA PHE A 533 11.81 29.30 -3.26
C PHE A 533 12.92 28.75 -2.38
N CYS A 534 13.19 29.42 -1.25
CA CYS A 534 14.12 28.93 -0.24
C CYS A 534 13.34 28.39 0.97
N LEU A 535 13.47 27.09 1.24
CA LEU A 535 12.97 26.45 2.45
C LEU A 535 14.13 26.33 3.45
N GLN A 536 14.02 27.01 4.59
CA GLN A 536 14.94 26.87 5.70
C GLN A 536 14.35 25.94 6.76
N LEU A 537 15.06 24.86 7.10
CA LEU A 537 14.74 23.99 8.22
C LEU A 537 15.79 24.21 9.32
N GLU A 538 15.34 24.58 10.52
CA GLU A 538 16.20 24.79 11.69
C GLU A 538 15.88 23.72 12.75
N LEU A 539 16.89 22.91 13.10
CA LEU A 539 16.83 22.02 14.24
C LEU A 539 17.37 22.77 15.46
N ALA A 540 16.50 23.03 16.42
CA ALA A 540 16.88 23.57 17.72
C ALA A 540 16.99 22.43 18.74
N SER A 541 18.16 22.26 19.36
CA SER A 541 18.37 21.38 20.52
C SER A 541 18.95 22.18 21.69
N ARG A 542 19.10 21.54 22.86
CA ARG A 542 19.77 22.15 24.02
C ARG A 542 21.24 22.49 23.72
N ASP A 543 21.86 21.76 22.81
CA ASP A 543 23.29 21.82 22.52
C ASP A 543 23.63 22.72 21.31
N GLY A 544 22.62 23.29 20.64
CA GLY A 544 22.83 24.23 19.54
C GLY A 544 21.67 24.31 18.53
N ARG A 545 21.89 25.12 17.50
CA ARG A 545 20.98 25.29 16.36
C ARG A 545 21.69 24.90 15.08
N CYS A 546 21.04 24.06 14.27
CA CYS A 546 21.53 23.68 12.95
C CYS A 546 20.48 24.08 11.91
N ALA A 547 20.84 24.96 10.99
CA ALA A 547 19.98 25.37 9.88
C ALA A 547 20.44 24.74 8.57
N ARG A 548 19.47 24.34 7.74
CA ARG A 548 19.69 23.93 6.35
C ARG A 548 18.76 24.67 5.42
N HIS A 549 19.31 25.11 4.29
CA HIS A 549 18.57 25.75 3.22
C HIS A 549 18.39 24.78 2.05
N TYR A 550 17.17 24.76 1.51
CA TYR A 550 16.82 23.99 0.33
C TYR A 550 16.19 24.93 -0.70
N PHE A 551 16.79 24.99 -1.88
CA PHE A 551 16.28 25.78 -2.98
C PHE A 551 15.41 24.92 -3.88
N VAL A 552 14.22 25.40 -4.19
CA VAL A 552 13.23 24.67 -5.01
C VAL A 552 12.69 25.60 -6.07
N ARG A 553 12.87 25.23 -7.33
CA ARG A 553 12.31 25.96 -8.46
C ARG A 553 10.88 25.49 -8.73
N ALA A 554 9.93 26.41 -8.67
CA ALA A 554 8.56 26.20 -9.12
C ALA A 554 8.35 26.92 -10.45
N GLY A 555 7.69 26.26 -11.39
CA GLY A 555 7.31 26.81 -12.69
C GLY A 555 5.82 27.10 -12.73
N ASN A 556 5.21 26.88 -13.88
CA ASN A 556 3.77 27.07 -14.08
C ASN A 556 2.93 26.02 -13.33
N THR A 557 3.47 24.83 -13.07
CA THR A 557 2.79 23.80 -12.26
C THR A 557 3.18 23.95 -10.79
N PRO A 558 2.19 23.99 -9.87
CA PRO A 558 2.43 23.93 -8.43
C PRO A 558 3.33 22.75 -8.04
N VAL A 559 4.25 23.00 -7.11
CA VAL A 559 5.12 21.98 -6.52
C VAL A 559 4.61 21.68 -5.12
N LEU A 560 4.27 20.41 -4.87
CA LEU A 560 3.92 19.93 -3.53
C LEU A 560 5.09 19.12 -2.97
N LEU A 561 5.67 19.59 -1.87
CA LEU A 561 6.82 18.98 -1.21
C LEU A 561 6.42 18.33 0.09
N SER A 562 6.77 17.06 0.30
CA SER A 562 6.63 16.42 1.60
C SER A 562 7.85 16.70 2.50
N LEU A 563 7.61 17.14 3.73
CA LEU A 563 8.69 17.59 4.63
C LEU A 563 9.45 16.44 5.31
N PHE A 564 8.84 15.27 5.53
CA PHE A 564 9.52 14.15 6.19
C PHE A 564 10.69 13.57 5.38
N SER A 565 10.73 13.87 4.08
CA SER A 565 11.74 13.38 3.14
C SER A 565 13.07 14.16 3.17
N ARG A 566 13.14 15.26 3.94
CA ARG A 566 14.32 16.13 4.02
C ARG A 566 15.06 15.88 5.33
N PRO A 567 16.12 15.04 5.34
CA PRO A 567 16.84 14.75 6.57
C PRO A 567 17.62 15.99 7.06
N LEU A 568 17.33 16.40 8.29
CA LEU A 568 18.21 17.23 9.10
C LEU A 568 19.31 16.30 9.65
N LYS A 569 20.51 16.32 9.07
CA LYS A 569 21.67 15.66 9.70
C LYS A 569 22.22 16.58 10.79
N TYR A 570 22.44 16.05 11.99
CA TYR A 570 23.31 16.70 12.97
C TYR A 570 24.68 16.94 12.33
N PRO A 571 25.31 18.11 12.55
CA PRO A 571 26.74 18.22 12.29
C PRO A 571 27.43 17.17 13.15
N SER A 572 28.17 16.25 12.51
CA SER A 572 29.08 15.36 13.21
C SER A 572 30.16 16.23 13.83
N THR A 573 30.00 16.61 15.10
CA THR A 573 31.13 16.96 15.93
C THR A 573 31.97 15.69 16.02
N GLY A 574 33.13 15.72 15.38
CA GLY A 574 34.07 14.60 15.41
C GLY A 574 34.49 14.35 16.85
N LEU A 575 33.91 13.33 17.47
CA LEU A 575 34.46 12.50 18.55
C LEU A 575 33.37 11.51 18.99
N GLY A 576 33.68 10.21 18.91
CA GLY A 576 32.87 9.13 19.48
C GLY A 576 32.09 8.30 18.46
N ARG A 577 32.75 7.25 17.94
CA ARG A 577 32.04 6.08 17.40
C ARG A 577 31.16 5.51 18.51
N PHE A 578 29.85 5.40 18.27
CA PHE A 578 29.01 4.37 18.87
C PHE A 578 28.13 3.74 17.77
N PRO A 579 27.86 2.43 17.88
CA PRO A 579 27.63 1.56 16.74
C PRO A 579 26.25 1.77 16.14
N GLN A 580 26.19 1.66 14.81
CA GLN A 580 24.96 1.39 14.09
C GLN A 580 24.34 0.11 14.65
N MET A 581 23.21 0.22 15.34
CA MET A 581 22.29 -0.91 15.46
C MET A 581 21.60 -1.07 14.11
N ALA A 582 21.83 -2.25 13.54
CA ALA A 582 21.41 -2.71 12.23
C ALA A 582 19.89 -2.92 12.13
#